data_AF-A0A0D2FAE9-F1
#
_entry.id   AF-A0A0D2FAE9-F1
#
_cell.length_a   1.000
_cell.length_b   1.000
_cell.length_c   1.000
_cell.angle_alpha   90.00
_cell.angle_beta   90.00
_cell.angle_gamma   90.00
#
_symmetry.space_group_name_H-M   'P 1'
#
loop_
_entity.id
_entity.type
_entity.pdbx_description
1 polymer ?
#
loop_
_entity_poly.entity_id
_entity_poly.type
_entity_poly.pdbx_seq_one_letter_code
_entity_poly.pdbx_strand_id
1 'polypeptide(L)'
;MIAMIYAALLGGTSFVTGFPVAEKRTVTALDQAAFDEAQQRDDTATRAFSSVSITTSDGQCLFVDELSGDFRANLTPIQVGVCDGSDGQLWDVITAGKHDDQPGTMLIVSTMTQACFNFDPRRAAGNQVLLFSCGGRADGGGTVTDSQLFPFSGSAGPQSFSPENAPGTCLTVRGAVIDQATCNSADSHQSFTFGGAAASSAANTAASSTTTAVAVESPTATPTTAAATITSPPASSISTATVSTSASIISVLNPSAAAEANPRDDTATRAFSSVAIKSADGQCLFIDPTAGDFRENLVPIVLQPCDGSPNQQWDVITAGVHNDQPNSALIVSSLTQGCLNFDPRRAAGDTVIMFSCGGRADGGGAVTNSQLFAFTTGETSLTLQPENGSGDVCLVTNASGRLDQAPCSGDASQVFTIG
;
A
#
# COMPACT_ATOMS: atom_id res chain seq x y z
N MET A 1 62.29 0.49 -44.80
CA MET A 1 62.46 1.65 -43.90
C MET A 1 61.09 2.15 -43.51
N ILE A 2 60.80 2.08 -42.21
CA ILE A 2 59.73 2.75 -41.44
C ILE A 2 58.30 2.30 -41.77
N ALA A 3 57.84 1.37 -40.93
CA ALA A 3 56.48 0.86 -40.85
C ALA A 3 55.56 1.87 -40.13
N MET A 4 54.30 1.88 -40.59
CA MET A 4 53.18 2.66 -40.09
C MET A 4 52.91 2.42 -38.59
N ILE A 5 52.79 3.51 -37.83
CA ILE A 5 52.19 3.55 -36.49
C ILE A 5 51.17 4.69 -36.50
N TYR A 6 49.96 4.38 -36.01
CA TYR A 6 48.98 5.21 -35.29
C TYR A 6 47.55 4.92 -35.75
N ALA A 7 46.98 3.90 -35.10
CA ALA A 7 45.56 3.61 -35.10
C ALA A 7 44.99 3.91 -33.69
N ALA A 8 43.79 4.49 -33.71
CA ALA A 8 42.74 4.45 -32.68
C ALA A 8 42.99 5.17 -31.33
N LEU A 9 42.59 6.45 -31.29
CA LEU A 9 42.02 7.09 -30.11
C LEU A 9 40.51 7.23 -30.35
N LEU A 10 39.72 6.29 -29.80
CA LEU A 10 38.27 6.42 -29.69
C LEU A 10 37.96 6.54 -28.19
N GLY A 11 37.34 7.68 -27.83
CA GLY A 11 37.01 8.04 -26.48
C GLY A 11 35.96 7.11 -25.88
N GLY A 12 36.25 6.60 -24.68
CA GLY A 12 35.24 5.98 -23.83
C GLY A 12 34.38 7.07 -23.19
N THR A 13 33.17 7.28 -23.70
CA THR A 13 32.12 7.94 -22.93
C THR A 13 31.57 6.94 -21.93
N SER A 14 31.98 7.08 -20.66
CA SER A 14 31.32 6.40 -19.55
C SER A 14 29.88 6.90 -19.46
N PHE A 15 28.93 6.08 -19.88
CA PHE A 15 27.53 6.26 -19.48
C PHE A 15 27.44 5.93 -18.00
N VAL A 16 27.45 6.95 -17.16
CA VAL A 16 26.96 6.82 -15.78
C VAL A 16 25.45 6.66 -15.92
N THR A 17 24.98 5.41 -15.94
CA THR A 17 23.56 5.12 -15.70
C THR A 17 23.31 5.52 -14.25
N GLY A 18 22.83 6.74 -14.04
CA GLY A 18 22.18 7.10 -12.79
C GLY A 18 20.99 6.18 -12.64
N PHE A 19 21.11 5.18 -11.77
CA PHE A 19 19.92 4.47 -11.30
C PHE A 19 18.99 5.55 -10.73
N PRO A 20 17.69 5.54 -11.08
CA PRO A 20 16.75 6.42 -10.42
C PRO A 20 16.84 6.09 -8.93
N VAL A 21 17.43 7.02 -8.17
CA VAL A 21 17.29 7.03 -6.72
C VAL A 21 15.79 7.07 -6.51
N ALA A 22 15.23 6.06 -5.84
CA ALA A 22 13.84 6.05 -5.45
C ALA A 22 13.54 7.43 -4.86
N GLU A 23 12.67 8.18 -5.52
CA GLU A 23 12.27 9.50 -5.07
C GLU A 23 11.80 9.32 -3.63
N LYS A 24 12.54 9.92 -2.69
CA LYS A 24 12.37 9.71 -1.25
C LYS A 24 10.91 10.09 -0.96
N ARG A 25 10.04 9.11 -0.73
CA ARG A 25 8.66 9.35 -0.28
C ARG A 25 8.78 9.94 1.11
N THR A 26 8.99 11.24 1.20
CA THR A 26 9.08 11.92 2.49
C THR A 26 7.81 12.69 2.72
N VAL A 27 7.15 12.40 3.84
CA VAL A 27 6.08 13.25 4.35
C VAL A 27 6.69 14.35 5.23
N THR A 28 6.01 15.49 5.30
CA THR A 28 6.43 16.58 6.21
C THR A 28 5.97 16.32 7.66
N ALA A 29 4.97 15.47 7.84
CA ALA A 29 4.47 14.98 9.11
C ALA A 29 3.67 13.69 8.89
N LEU A 30 3.58 12.86 9.92
CA LEU A 30 2.66 11.72 9.96
C LEU A 30 1.22 12.19 10.21
N ASP A 31 0.25 11.45 9.66
CA ASP A 31 -1.11 11.45 10.19
C ASP A 31 -1.12 10.57 11.44
N GLN A 32 -1.14 11.21 12.61
CA GLN A 32 -0.99 10.49 13.87
C GLN A 32 -2.04 9.40 14.07
N ALA A 33 -3.29 9.62 13.66
CA ALA A 33 -4.34 8.63 13.84
C ALA A 33 -4.09 7.40 12.97
N ALA A 34 -3.69 7.61 11.71
CA ALA A 34 -3.37 6.51 10.81
C ALA A 34 -2.08 5.79 11.21
N PHE A 35 -1.09 6.51 11.73
CA PHE A 35 0.13 5.93 12.27
C PHE A 35 -0.16 5.06 13.51
N ASP A 36 -0.91 5.58 14.49
CA ASP A 36 -1.27 4.84 15.71
C ASP A 36 -2.12 3.61 15.39
N GLU A 37 -3.01 3.70 14.40
CA GLU A 37 -3.77 2.57 13.90
C GLU A 37 -2.85 1.53 13.25
N ALA A 38 -1.96 1.97 12.35
CA ALA A 38 -1.15 1.09 11.52
C ALA A 38 0.04 0.45 12.23
N GLN A 39 0.64 1.14 13.20
CA GLN A 39 1.88 0.73 13.83
C GLN A 39 1.71 0.39 15.31
N GLN A 40 0.87 -0.61 15.55
CA GLN A 40 0.57 -1.07 16.89
C GLN A 40 1.68 -1.97 17.43
N ARG A 41 2.13 -1.67 18.65
CA ARG A 41 3.03 -2.56 19.38
C ARG A 41 2.33 -3.88 19.70
N ASP A 42 2.98 -4.99 19.41
CA ASP A 42 2.56 -6.30 19.88
C ASP A 42 2.99 -6.52 21.34
N ASP A 43 2.02 -6.41 22.25
CA ASP A 43 2.21 -6.63 23.68
C ASP A 43 2.26 -8.12 24.07
N THR A 44 1.91 -9.03 23.14
CA THR A 44 2.02 -10.49 23.34
C THR A 44 3.38 -11.03 22.90
N ALA A 45 4.22 -10.19 22.33
CA ALA A 45 5.48 -10.58 21.72
C ALA A 45 6.51 -11.11 22.72
N THR A 46 7.11 -12.26 22.39
CA THR A 46 8.36 -12.75 22.98
C THR A 46 9.54 -12.18 22.21
N ARG A 47 10.42 -11.46 22.90
CA ARG A 47 11.55 -10.74 22.30
C ARG A 47 12.86 -11.46 22.63
N ALA A 48 13.58 -11.86 21.59
CA ALA A 48 14.94 -12.38 21.73
C ALA A 48 15.94 -11.24 22.02
N PHE A 49 15.73 -10.09 21.37
CA PHE A 49 16.47 -8.87 21.62
C PHE A 49 15.51 -7.69 21.69
N SER A 50 15.84 -6.69 22.51
CA SER A 50 15.04 -5.47 22.61
C SER A 50 15.92 -4.23 22.57
N SER A 51 15.50 -3.25 21.76
CA SER A 51 16.20 -1.99 21.56
C SER A 51 17.70 -2.18 21.26
N VAL A 52 18.02 -3.08 20.34
CA VAL A 52 19.40 -3.35 19.90
C VAL A 52 19.68 -2.70 18.55
N SER A 53 20.94 -2.33 18.30
CA SER A 53 21.40 -2.00 16.96
C SER A 53 21.47 -3.24 16.07
N ILE A 54 21.36 -3.05 14.76
CA ILE A 54 21.76 -4.04 13.76
C ILE A 54 22.95 -3.48 13.01
N THR A 55 24.10 -4.12 13.15
CA THR A 55 25.34 -3.70 12.50
C THR A 55 25.65 -4.54 11.26
N THR A 56 26.06 -3.90 10.19
CA THR A 56 26.61 -4.52 8.98
C THR A 56 28.04 -5.00 9.22
N SER A 57 28.58 -5.81 8.30
CA SER A 57 29.94 -6.35 8.41
C SER A 57 31.06 -5.30 8.40
N ASP A 58 30.81 -4.12 7.83
CA ASP A 58 31.71 -2.97 7.82
C ASP A 58 31.50 -2.01 9.02
N GLY A 59 30.62 -2.39 9.96
CA GLY A 59 30.41 -1.66 11.23
C GLY A 59 29.46 -0.46 11.14
N GLN A 60 28.71 -0.33 10.05
CA GLN A 60 27.60 0.62 9.94
C GLN A 60 26.34 0.07 10.62
N CYS A 61 25.40 0.93 10.97
CA CYS A 61 24.14 0.56 11.59
C CYS A 61 22.98 0.70 10.60
N LEU A 62 22.02 -0.23 10.71
CA LEU A 62 20.72 -0.06 10.08
C LEU A 62 19.92 0.99 10.85
N PHE A 63 19.33 1.91 10.12
CA PHE A 63 18.49 2.96 10.69
C PHE A 63 17.29 3.27 9.81
N VAL A 64 16.31 3.95 10.40
CA VAL A 64 15.15 4.49 9.69
C VAL A 64 14.90 5.93 10.06
N ASP A 65 14.33 6.67 9.11
CA ASP A 65 13.83 8.03 9.27
C ASP A 65 12.30 7.94 9.27
N GLU A 66 11.66 8.31 10.39
CA GLU A 66 10.22 8.15 10.62
C GLU A 66 9.37 8.75 9.50
N LEU A 67 9.84 9.84 8.90
CA LEU A 67 9.12 10.59 7.88
C LEU A 67 9.50 10.18 6.45
N SER A 68 10.30 9.12 6.29
CA SER A 68 10.79 8.65 4.97
C SER A 68 9.92 7.59 4.31
N GLY A 69 8.76 7.29 4.90
CA GLY A 69 7.70 6.48 4.32
C GLY A 69 6.46 7.30 3.95
N ASP A 70 5.32 6.62 3.88
CA ASP A 70 4.01 7.25 3.75
C ASP A 70 3.56 7.94 5.04
N PHE A 71 2.36 8.55 5.02
CA PHE A 71 1.79 9.30 6.14
C PHE A 71 1.56 8.49 7.42
N ARG A 72 1.70 7.16 7.37
CA ARG A 72 1.58 6.23 8.51
C ARG A 72 2.88 5.43 8.74
N ALA A 73 4.01 5.93 8.22
CA ALA A 73 5.34 5.34 8.29
C ALA A 73 5.47 3.94 7.64
N ASN A 74 4.54 3.55 6.78
CA ASN A 74 4.72 2.40 5.90
C ASN A 74 5.61 2.75 4.72
N LEU A 75 6.17 1.73 4.08
CA LEU A 75 7.08 1.90 2.94
C LEU A 75 8.34 2.71 3.28
N THR A 76 8.67 2.81 4.58
CA THR A 76 9.85 3.50 5.08
C THR A 76 11.11 2.72 4.70
N PRO A 77 12.04 3.28 3.91
CA PRO A 77 13.27 2.60 3.54
C PRO A 77 14.16 2.32 4.75
N ILE A 78 14.74 1.12 4.80
CA ILE A 78 15.77 0.77 5.78
C ILE A 78 17.12 1.23 5.23
N GLN A 79 17.75 2.15 5.95
CA GLN A 79 18.98 2.83 5.54
C GLN A 79 20.19 2.29 6.29
N VAL A 80 21.37 2.58 5.77
CA VAL A 80 22.67 2.17 6.35
C VAL A 80 23.51 3.41 6.60
N GLY A 81 24.01 3.57 7.82
CA GLY A 81 24.72 4.79 8.22
C GLY A 81 25.63 4.60 9.43
N VAL A 82 26.23 5.68 9.91
CA VAL A 82 27.09 5.65 11.10
C VAL A 82 26.27 5.26 12.32
N CYS A 83 26.77 4.34 13.14
CA CYS A 83 26.17 4.02 14.42
C CYS A 83 26.24 5.22 15.37
N ASP A 84 25.08 5.79 15.70
CA ASP A 84 24.93 6.95 16.58
C ASP A 84 24.08 6.66 17.84
N GLY A 85 23.43 5.49 17.89
CA GLY A 85 22.59 5.09 19.01
C GLY A 85 21.27 5.85 19.11
N SER A 86 20.85 6.54 18.03
CA SER A 86 19.54 7.17 17.94
C SER A 86 18.41 6.14 17.98
N ASP A 87 17.20 6.58 18.35
CA ASP A 87 16.01 5.71 18.37
C ASP A 87 15.71 5.08 17.00
N GLY A 88 16.06 5.77 15.91
CA GLY A 88 15.95 5.26 14.55
C GLY A 88 16.88 4.07 14.25
N GLN A 89 17.88 3.79 15.11
CA GLN A 89 18.81 2.65 15.00
C GLN A 89 18.47 1.48 15.90
N LEU A 90 17.38 1.57 16.66
CA LEU A 90 17.00 0.57 17.64
C LEU A 90 15.91 -0.36 17.09
N TRP A 91 16.15 -1.65 17.30
CA TRP A 91 15.36 -2.73 16.74
C TRP A 91 14.99 -3.74 17.83
N ASP A 92 13.76 -4.23 17.77
CA ASP A 92 13.34 -5.41 18.50
C ASP A 92 13.40 -6.63 17.58
N VAL A 93 13.83 -7.77 18.13
CA VAL A 93 13.78 -9.07 17.44
C VAL A 93 12.76 -9.92 18.17
N ILE A 94 11.60 -10.12 17.54
CA ILE A 94 10.47 -10.87 18.09
C ILE A 94 10.49 -12.27 17.49
N THR A 95 10.32 -13.31 18.32
CA THR A 95 10.36 -14.73 17.88
C THR A 95 9.07 -15.48 18.18
N ALA A 96 8.08 -14.79 18.75
CA ALA A 96 6.70 -15.26 18.90
C ALA A 96 5.81 -14.05 19.23
N GLY A 97 4.54 -14.06 18.83
CA GLY A 97 3.56 -13.01 19.14
C GLY A 97 2.32 -13.09 18.26
N LYS A 98 1.50 -12.03 18.25
CA LYS A 98 0.34 -11.87 17.36
C LYS A 98 0.73 -11.97 15.89
N HIS A 99 1.92 -11.48 15.54
CA HIS A 99 2.41 -11.38 14.16
C HIS A 99 3.53 -12.37 13.82
N ASP A 100 3.91 -13.24 14.76
CA ASP A 100 4.84 -14.36 14.55
C ASP A 100 4.36 -15.60 15.31
N ASP A 101 3.78 -16.56 14.60
CA ASP A 101 3.37 -17.86 15.15
C ASP A 101 4.21 -19.02 14.61
N GLN A 102 5.31 -18.72 13.90
CA GLN A 102 6.12 -19.71 13.22
C GLN A 102 7.37 -20.06 14.05
N PRO A 103 7.58 -21.33 14.42
CA PRO A 103 8.79 -21.72 15.15
C PRO A 103 10.05 -21.54 14.30
N GLY A 104 11.08 -20.90 14.88
CA GLY A 104 12.38 -20.74 14.23
C GLY A 104 12.46 -19.53 13.28
N THR A 105 11.46 -18.66 13.30
CA THR A 105 11.47 -17.37 12.61
C THR A 105 11.64 -16.22 13.59
N MET A 106 11.79 -15.03 13.02
CA MET A 106 11.69 -13.76 13.71
C MET A 106 11.01 -12.70 12.85
N LEU A 107 10.41 -11.73 13.54
CA LEU A 107 10.19 -10.38 13.03
C LEU A 107 11.31 -9.46 13.50
N ILE A 108 11.74 -8.56 12.62
CA ILE A 108 12.62 -7.44 12.96
C ILE A 108 11.77 -6.17 12.95
N VAL A 109 11.66 -5.50 14.10
CA VAL A 109 10.70 -4.40 14.31
C VAL A 109 11.45 -3.15 14.72
N SER A 110 11.16 -2.01 14.08
CA SER A 110 11.70 -0.72 14.51
C SER A 110 11.12 -0.34 15.87
N THR A 111 11.95 0.00 16.85
CA THR A 111 11.41 0.49 18.14
C THR A 111 10.83 1.89 18.03
N MET A 112 11.29 2.67 17.06
CA MET A 112 10.79 4.03 16.80
C MET A 112 9.38 3.99 16.23
N THR A 113 9.15 3.19 15.18
CA THR A 113 7.86 3.19 14.48
C THR A 113 6.96 2.01 14.81
N GLN A 114 7.44 0.93 15.43
CA GLN A 114 6.74 -0.37 15.57
C GLN A 114 6.43 -1.08 14.25
N ALA A 115 6.96 -0.60 13.12
CA ALA A 115 6.82 -1.24 11.83
C ALA A 115 7.84 -2.39 11.66
N CYS A 116 7.43 -3.43 10.92
CA CYS A 116 8.20 -4.63 10.67
C CYS A 116 9.02 -4.53 9.37
N PHE A 117 10.20 -5.14 9.34
CA PHE A 117 10.88 -5.46 8.07
C PHE A 117 9.92 -6.23 7.16
N ASN A 118 9.83 -5.80 5.91
CA ASN A 118 8.96 -6.40 4.91
C ASN A 118 9.67 -6.50 3.56
N PHE A 119 9.51 -7.64 2.88
CA PHE A 119 9.95 -7.86 1.52
C PHE A 119 8.76 -8.01 0.55
N ASP A 120 8.62 -7.09 -0.40
CA ASP A 120 7.62 -7.16 -1.47
C ASP A 120 8.30 -7.37 -2.84
N PRO A 121 8.33 -8.61 -3.38
CA PRO A 121 8.98 -8.88 -4.66
C PRO A 121 8.31 -8.19 -5.84
N ARG A 122 7.07 -7.70 -5.67
CA ARG A 122 6.30 -7.02 -6.72
C ARG A 122 6.71 -5.56 -6.89
N ARG A 123 7.51 -5.01 -5.96
CA ARG A 123 8.04 -3.65 -6.08
C ARG A 123 9.27 -3.62 -6.99
N ALA A 124 9.53 -2.44 -7.55
CA ALA A 124 10.75 -2.19 -8.32
C ALA A 124 12.00 -2.40 -7.46
N ALA A 125 13.09 -2.87 -8.09
CA ALA A 125 14.38 -3.04 -7.42
C ALA A 125 14.84 -1.76 -6.72
N GLY A 126 15.45 -1.89 -5.54
CA GLY A 126 15.77 -0.75 -4.67
C GLY A 126 14.59 -0.21 -3.85
N ASN A 127 13.39 -0.79 -4.00
CA ASN A 127 12.20 -0.46 -3.21
C ASN A 127 11.46 -1.74 -2.73
N GLN A 128 12.17 -2.86 -2.61
CA GLN A 128 11.57 -4.15 -2.26
C GLN A 128 11.67 -4.44 -0.76
N VAL A 129 12.63 -3.84 -0.06
CA VAL A 129 12.91 -4.04 1.36
C VAL A 129 12.62 -2.75 2.12
N LEU A 130 11.60 -2.79 2.99
CA LEU A 130 11.00 -1.61 3.60
C LEU A 130 10.55 -1.93 5.03
N LEU A 131 10.21 -0.91 5.81
CA LEU A 131 9.28 -1.11 6.92
C LEU A 131 7.83 -1.07 6.43
N PHE A 132 7.02 -1.94 7.02
CA PHE A 132 5.58 -1.97 6.81
C PHE A 132 4.91 -2.45 8.10
N SER A 133 3.65 -2.06 8.31
CA SER A 133 2.82 -2.48 9.42
C SER A 133 2.92 -3.99 9.64
N CYS A 134 3.19 -4.37 10.89
CA CYS A 134 3.29 -5.77 11.25
C CYS A 134 1.98 -6.50 10.92
N GLY A 135 2.10 -7.67 10.31
CA GLY A 135 1.00 -8.46 9.75
C GLY A 135 0.64 -8.16 8.29
N GLY A 136 1.41 -7.33 7.60
CA GLY A 136 1.38 -7.22 6.14
C GLY A 136 0.17 -6.45 5.56
N ARG A 137 -0.65 -5.84 6.41
CA ARG A 137 -1.74 -4.93 6.02
C ARG A 137 -1.37 -3.52 6.40
N ALA A 138 -1.62 -2.55 5.52
CA ALA A 138 -1.21 -1.16 5.70
C ALA A 138 -1.82 -0.47 6.94
N ASP A 139 -2.86 -1.06 7.54
CA ASP A 139 -3.59 -0.58 8.71
C ASP A 139 -3.25 -1.37 9.98
N GLY A 140 -2.26 -2.27 9.95
CA GLY A 140 -1.89 -3.10 11.11
C GLY A 140 -2.90 -4.20 11.47
N GLY A 141 -4.01 -4.33 10.73
CA GLY A 141 -5.08 -5.30 10.98
C GLY A 141 -4.78 -6.75 10.56
N GLY A 142 -3.54 -7.05 10.15
CA GLY A 142 -3.10 -8.36 9.67
C GLY A 142 -2.72 -9.36 10.76
N THR A 143 -2.40 -10.59 10.35
CA THR A 143 -1.93 -11.68 11.22
C THR A 143 -0.44 -11.92 11.00
N VAL A 144 -0.04 -13.14 10.65
CA VAL A 144 1.32 -13.51 10.22
C VAL A 144 1.39 -13.44 8.69
N THR A 145 2.53 -12.99 8.15
CA THR A 145 2.78 -12.91 6.70
C THR A 145 4.21 -13.35 6.40
N ASP A 146 4.38 -14.19 5.38
CA ASP A 146 5.67 -14.72 4.94
C ASP A 146 6.64 -13.63 4.43
N SER A 147 6.10 -12.47 4.04
CA SER A 147 6.87 -11.30 3.62
C SER A 147 7.63 -10.60 4.75
N GLN A 148 7.31 -10.89 6.01
CA GLN A 148 7.90 -10.25 7.19
C GLN A 148 8.68 -11.23 8.08
N LEU A 149 8.59 -12.54 7.81
CA LEU A 149 9.28 -13.56 8.56
C LEU A 149 10.66 -13.83 7.98
N PHE A 150 11.64 -13.97 8.88
CA PHE A 150 13.01 -14.33 8.57
C PHE A 150 13.46 -15.49 9.45
N PRO A 151 14.21 -16.48 8.95
CA PRO A 151 14.76 -17.53 9.79
C PRO A 151 15.64 -16.97 10.92
N PHE A 152 15.49 -17.51 12.13
CA PHE A 152 16.23 -17.13 13.31
C PHE A 152 16.84 -18.33 14.02
N SER A 153 18.15 -18.26 14.24
CA SER A 153 18.93 -19.34 14.87
C SER A 153 19.08 -19.20 16.38
N GLY A 154 18.54 -18.12 16.98
CA GLY A 154 18.75 -17.80 18.40
C GLY A 154 20.09 -17.11 18.71
N SER A 155 20.88 -16.74 17.70
CA SER A 155 22.16 -16.06 17.89
C SER A 155 22.08 -14.56 17.57
N ALA A 156 23.01 -13.78 18.10
CA ALA A 156 23.15 -12.37 17.74
C ALA A 156 23.78 -12.14 16.36
N GLY A 157 24.11 -13.20 15.62
CA GLY A 157 24.81 -13.13 14.33
C GLY A 157 26.33 -13.27 14.44
N PRO A 158 27.06 -13.09 13.30
CA PRO A 158 26.54 -12.62 12.01
C PRO A 158 25.55 -13.60 11.36
N GLN A 159 24.49 -13.07 10.76
CA GLN A 159 23.51 -13.84 9.98
C GLN A 159 23.01 -13.06 8.75
N SER A 160 22.54 -13.79 7.75
CA SER A 160 21.80 -13.23 6.63
C SER A 160 20.31 -13.20 6.92
N PHE A 161 19.63 -12.19 6.41
CA PHE A 161 18.17 -12.12 6.48
C PHE A 161 17.59 -12.59 5.15
N SER A 162 16.93 -13.75 5.15
CA SER A 162 16.26 -14.30 3.96
C SER A 162 14.75 -14.30 4.23
N PRO A 163 13.94 -13.54 3.47
CA PRO A 163 12.50 -13.50 3.68
C PRO A 163 11.86 -14.83 3.23
N GLU A 164 10.87 -15.32 3.99
CA GLU A 164 10.26 -16.62 3.70
C GLU A 164 9.51 -16.65 2.35
N ASN A 165 8.92 -15.53 1.94
CA ASN A 165 8.19 -15.43 0.67
C ASN A 165 9.09 -15.40 -0.59
N ALA A 166 10.41 -15.43 -0.45
CA ALA A 166 11.35 -15.49 -1.56
C ALA A 166 12.59 -16.36 -1.26
N PRO A 167 12.44 -17.70 -1.30
CA PRO A 167 13.54 -18.62 -1.05
C PRO A 167 14.74 -18.38 -1.99
N GLY A 168 15.94 -18.29 -1.40
CA GLY A 168 17.19 -18.02 -2.13
C GLY A 168 17.48 -16.53 -2.33
N THR A 169 16.60 -15.64 -1.88
CA THR A 169 16.84 -14.20 -1.78
C THR A 169 17.31 -13.85 -0.37
N CYS A 170 18.32 -12.98 -0.27
CA CYS A 170 18.82 -12.43 0.98
C CYS A 170 18.84 -10.89 0.90
N LEU A 171 18.61 -10.25 2.04
CA LEU A 171 18.82 -8.82 2.20
C LEU A 171 20.31 -8.50 2.07
N THR A 172 20.63 -7.42 1.37
CA THR A 172 22.01 -6.96 1.13
C THR A 172 22.09 -5.45 1.29
N VAL A 173 23.22 -4.97 1.79
CA VAL A 173 23.56 -3.54 1.69
C VAL A 173 23.80 -3.19 0.21
N ARG A 174 23.14 -2.14 -0.27
CA ARG A 174 23.33 -1.57 -1.61
C ARG A 174 23.38 -0.05 -1.53
N GLY A 175 24.60 0.50 -1.49
CA GLY A 175 24.78 1.93 -1.23
C GLY A 175 24.37 2.27 0.19
N ALA A 176 23.44 3.22 0.36
CA ALA A 176 22.97 3.69 1.67
C ALA A 176 21.66 3.03 2.14
N VAL A 177 21.18 1.99 1.45
CA VAL A 177 19.93 1.29 1.76
C VAL A 177 20.10 -0.22 1.75
N ILE A 178 19.14 -0.92 2.36
CA ILE A 178 18.99 -2.36 2.20
C ILE A 178 18.16 -2.65 0.96
N ASP A 179 18.61 -3.63 0.17
CA ASP A 179 17.94 -4.16 -1.00
C ASP A 179 18.07 -5.70 -0.99
N GLN A 180 17.75 -6.36 -2.09
CA GLN A 180 17.89 -7.80 -2.25
C GLN A 180 19.06 -8.22 -3.17
N ALA A 181 19.54 -9.44 -2.96
CA ALA A 181 20.40 -10.20 -3.84
C ALA A 181 20.16 -11.70 -3.67
N THR A 182 20.73 -12.52 -4.57
CA THR A 182 20.83 -13.95 -4.34
C THR A 182 21.65 -14.23 -3.08
N CYS A 183 21.16 -15.14 -2.23
CA CYS A 183 21.85 -15.52 -1.01
C CYS A 183 23.27 -16.04 -1.28
N ASN A 184 24.24 -15.44 -0.60
CA ASN A 184 25.65 -15.84 -0.66
C ASN A 184 26.28 -15.64 0.72
N SER A 185 26.58 -16.74 1.42
CA SER A 185 27.18 -16.69 2.75
C SER A 185 28.60 -16.11 2.80
N ALA A 186 29.27 -15.98 1.64
CA ALA A 186 30.57 -15.33 1.54
C ALA A 186 30.46 -13.82 1.25
N ASP A 187 29.26 -13.31 0.96
CA ASP A 187 29.03 -11.89 0.71
C ASP A 187 28.86 -11.14 2.05
N SER A 188 29.84 -10.31 2.36
CA SER A 188 29.83 -9.51 3.58
C SER A 188 28.70 -8.48 3.62
N HIS A 189 28.15 -8.06 2.48
CA HIS A 189 26.99 -7.15 2.43
C HIS A 189 25.69 -7.83 2.88
N GLN A 190 25.66 -9.16 2.98
CA GLN A 190 24.52 -9.96 3.44
C GLN A 190 24.68 -10.43 4.89
N SER A 191 25.61 -9.82 5.64
CA SER A 191 25.96 -10.23 7.00
C SER A 191 25.60 -9.15 8.02
N PHE A 192 24.67 -9.45 8.91
CA PHE A 192 24.14 -8.54 9.92
C PHE A 192 24.30 -9.13 11.33
N THR A 193 24.59 -8.28 12.31
CA THR A 193 24.78 -8.67 13.72
C THR A 193 23.91 -7.81 14.62
N PHE A 194 23.18 -8.42 15.54
CA PHE A 194 22.41 -7.76 16.58
C PHE A 194 23.33 -7.32 17.73
N GLY A 195 23.13 -6.10 18.25
CA GLY A 195 23.81 -5.63 19.46
C GLY A 195 25.29 -5.25 19.28
N GLY A 196 25.71 -4.88 18.06
CA GLY A 196 27.05 -4.34 17.82
C GLY A 196 27.26 -2.99 18.53
N ALA A 197 28.51 -2.72 18.96
CA ALA A 197 28.85 -1.57 19.80
C ALA A 197 28.51 -0.23 19.13
N ALA A 198 27.35 0.33 19.45
CA ALA A 198 27.14 1.77 19.38
C ALA A 198 28.10 2.41 20.41
N ALA A 199 28.85 3.43 19.99
CA ALA A 199 29.68 4.19 20.90
C ALA A 199 28.83 4.68 22.08
N SER A 200 29.09 4.09 23.24
CA SER A 200 28.39 4.32 24.49
C SER A 200 28.31 5.81 24.83
N SER A 201 27.09 6.32 24.94
CA SER A 201 26.78 7.62 25.55
C SER A 201 25.61 7.45 26.54
N ALA A 202 25.95 7.53 27.82
CA ALA A 202 25.11 7.76 28.99
C ALA A 202 24.06 6.71 29.39
N ALA A 203 24.40 6.00 30.47
CA ALA A 203 23.53 5.21 31.32
C ALA A 203 22.27 5.97 31.76
N ASN A 204 21.11 5.31 31.67
CA ASN A 204 19.99 5.57 32.57
C ASN A 204 19.81 4.38 33.51
N THR A 205 20.06 4.67 34.78
CA THR A 205 19.89 3.84 35.97
C THR A 205 18.55 3.12 35.96
N ALA A 206 18.60 1.78 35.97
CA ALA A 206 17.48 0.95 36.38
C ALA A 206 17.14 1.25 37.84
N ALA A 207 16.05 2.00 38.08
CA ALA A 207 15.47 2.14 39.40
C ALA A 207 14.67 0.87 39.72
N SER A 208 15.30 0.01 40.52
CA SER A 208 14.65 -1.08 41.25
C SER A 208 13.62 -0.49 42.23
N SER A 209 12.34 -0.68 41.96
CA SER A 209 11.27 -0.41 42.91
C SER A 209 10.79 -1.72 43.53
N THR A 210 11.46 -2.12 44.62
CA THR A 210 10.93 -3.06 45.61
C THR A 210 9.63 -2.51 46.18
N THR A 211 8.50 -3.15 45.87
CA THR A 211 7.24 -2.94 46.58
C THR A 211 6.96 -4.12 47.49
N THR A 212 6.92 -3.80 48.77
CA THR A 212 6.67 -4.66 49.92
C THR A 212 5.24 -5.23 49.86
N ALA A 213 5.12 -6.54 50.05
CA ALA A 213 3.85 -7.21 50.24
C ALA A 213 3.16 -6.75 51.54
N VAL A 214 1.89 -6.34 51.43
CA VAL A 214 0.98 -6.20 52.56
C VAL A 214 -0.27 -7.01 52.24
N ALA A 215 -0.51 -8.05 53.02
CA ALA A 215 -1.74 -8.84 53.01
C ALA A 215 -2.73 -8.26 54.02
N VAL A 216 -3.94 -7.91 53.61
CA VAL A 216 -5.13 -7.87 54.50
C VAL A 216 -6.42 -8.07 53.68
N GLU A 217 -7.10 -9.17 54.06
CA GLU A 217 -8.53 -9.49 54.14
C GLU A 217 -9.60 -9.07 53.10
N SER A 218 -10.41 -10.09 52.81
CA SER A 218 -11.72 -10.12 52.15
C SER A 218 -12.77 -9.26 52.87
N PRO A 219 -13.77 -8.74 52.13
CA PRO A 219 -15.11 -9.22 52.42
C PRO A 219 -15.98 -9.51 51.20
N THR A 220 -16.71 -10.61 51.32
CA THR A 220 -17.97 -10.97 50.68
C THR A 220 -19.02 -9.86 50.73
N ALA A 221 -19.65 -9.52 49.59
CA ALA A 221 -21.11 -9.34 49.48
C ALA A 221 -21.54 -9.09 48.02
N THR A 222 -22.47 -9.92 47.56
CA THR A 222 -23.39 -9.71 46.43
C THR A 222 -24.31 -8.50 46.67
N PRO A 223 -24.78 -7.84 45.61
CA PRO A 223 -26.22 -7.95 45.34
C PRO A 223 -26.61 -8.02 43.86
N THR A 224 -27.63 -8.83 43.64
CA THR A 224 -28.64 -8.80 42.57
C THR A 224 -29.22 -7.40 42.35
N THR A 225 -29.60 -7.01 41.11
CA THR A 225 -30.96 -6.52 40.74
C THR A 225 -31.02 -5.91 39.32
N ALA A 226 -31.94 -6.50 38.54
CA ALA A 226 -32.84 -6.01 37.49
C ALA A 226 -32.35 -5.31 36.20
N ALA A 227 -32.77 -5.94 35.10
CA ALA A 227 -33.01 -5.36 33.79
C ALA A 227 -34.12 -4.30 33.81
N ALA A 228 -33.92 -3.21 33.09
CA ALA A 228 -34.95 -2.22 32.77
C ALA A 228 -35.32 -2.34 31.28
N THR A 229 -36.46 -2.98 31.04
CA THR A 229 -37.27 -2.84 29.83
C THR A 229 -37.88 -1.44 29.78
N ILE A 230 -37.60 -0.69 28.72
CA ILE A 230 -38.35 0.51 28.34
C ILE A 230 -39.22 0.17 27.14
N THR A 231 -40.53 0.14 27.40
CA THR A 231 -41.60 0.06 26.41
C THR A 231 -42.19 1.46 26.26
N SER A 232 -42.28 1.96 25.03
CA SER A 232 -43.16 3.09 24.66
C SER A 232 -43.93 2.78 23.37
N PRO A 233 -45.14 3.34 23.19
CA PRO A 233 -46.19 2.82 22.32
C PRO A 233 -46.20 3.47 20.90
N PRO A 234 -47.10 3.03 19.99
CA PRO A 234 -46.93 3.15 18.55
C PRO A 234 -47.50 4.45 17.96
N ALA A 235 -46.93 4.88 16.83
CA ALA A 235 -47.58 5.76 15.88
C ALA A 235 -47.34 5.24 14.45
N SER A 236 -48.46 5.09 13.73
CA SER A 236 -48.59 4.44 12.44
C SER A 236 -48.02 5.23 11.26
N SER A 237 -47.37 4.48 10.35
CA SER A 237 -47.39 4.57 8.88
C SER A 237 -47.13 5.92 8.17
N ILE A 238 -46.03 6.00 7.40
CA ILE A 238 -46.05 6.09 5.92
C ILE A 238 -44.83 5.33 5.38
N SER A 239 -45.05 4.47 4.39
CA SER A 239 -44.09 3.58 3.74
C SER A 239 -43.26 4.32 2.70
N THR A 240 -41.95 4.46 2.93
CA THR A 240 -40.94 4.65 1.87
C THR A 240 -39.99 3.46 1.92
N ALA A 241 -40.02 2.66 0.86
CA ALA A 241 -39.13 1.52 0.70
C ALA A 241 -37.68 2.03 0.55
N THR A 242 -36.91 1.96 1.62
CA THR A 242 -35.46 2.08 1.58
C THR A 242 -34.89 0.79 1.01
N VAL A 243 -34.25 0.92 -0.15
CA VAL A 243 -33.41 -0.13 -0.74
C VAL A 243 -32.33 -0.45 0.29
N SER A 244 -32.29 -1.72 0.71
CA SER A 244 -31.31 -2.27 1.61
C SER A 244 -29.93 -2.25 0.93
N THR A 245 -29.11 -1.26 1.29
CA THR A 245 -27.68 -1.24 0.97
C THR A 245 -26.98 -2.30 1.81
N SER A 246 -26.63 -3.42 1.17
CA SER A 246 -25.54 -4.25 1.64
C SER A 246 -24.25 -3.71 1.02
N ALA A 247 -23.55 -2.84 1.76
CA ALA A 247 -22.13 -2.59 1.56
C ALA A 247 -21.53 -1.87 2.78
N SER A 248 -20.45 -2.47 3.28
CA SER A 248 -19.25 -1.81 3.80
C SER A 248 -19.32 -1.00 5.09
N ILE A 249 -18.51 -1.45 6.05
CA ILE A 249 -17.80 -0.65 7.04
C ILE A 249 -17.63 0.80 6.57
N ILE A 250 -18.11 1.75 7.36
CA ILE A 250 -17.84 3.17 7.15
C ILE A 250 -16.36 3.37 7.46
N SER A 251 -15.47 3.15 6.49
CA SER A 251 -14.10 3.62 6.61
C SER A 251 -14.16 5.13 6.46
N VAL A 252 -13.78 5.84 7.52
CA VAL A 252 -13.59 7.28 7.45
C VAL A 252 -12.57 7.56 6.35
N LEU A 253 -12.92 8.40 5.38
CA LEU A 253 -11.99 8.82 4.34
C LEU A 253 -10.74 9.40 4.99
N ASN A 254 -9.56 8.98 4.49
CA ASN A 254 -8.30 9.61 4.85
C ASN A 254 -7.83 10.44 3.65
N PRO A 255 -7.94 11.79 3.70
CA PRO A 255 -7.60 12.64 2.56
C PRO A 255 -6.14 12.49 2.09
N SER A 256 -5.21 12.25 3.01
CA SER A 256 -3.79 12.06 2.66
C SER A 256 -3.57 10.74 1.93
N ALA A 257 -4.22 9.67 2.40
CA ALA A 257 -4.19 8.36 1.77
C ALA A 257 -4.82 8.38 0.37
N ALA A 258 -5.94 9.10 0.22
CA ALA A 258 -6.60 9.27 -1.06
C ALA A 258 -5.73 10.06 -2.05
N ALA A 259 -5.07 11.13 -1.58
CA ALA A 259 -4.16 11.94 -2.40
C ALA A 259 -2.91 11.17 -2.84
N GLU A 260 -2.33 10.33 -1.98
CA GLU A 260 -1.21 9.47 -2.34
C GLU A 260 -1.64 8.37 -3.32
N ALA A 261 -2.80 7.75 -3.09
CA ALA A 261 -3.29 6.64 -3.90
C ALA A 261 -3.78 7.08 -5.27
N ASN A 262 -4.21 8.34 -5.42
CA ASN A 262 -4.75 8.89 -6.66
C ASN A 262 -4.06 10.22 -7.02
N PRO A 263 -2.75 10.21 -7.32
CA PRO A 263 -2.06 11.41 -7.73
C PRO A 263 -2.55 11.82 -9.13
N ARG A 264 -2.70 13.12 -9.33
CA ARG A 264 -2.99 13.66 -10.67
C ARG A 264 -1.77 13.48 -11.57
N ASP A 265 -1.97 12.85 -12.72
CA ASP A 265 -0.96 12.85 -13.78
C ASP A 265 -1.01 14.17 -14.57
N ASP A 266 -0.07 15.06 -14.26
CA ASP A 266 0.09 16.34 -14.96
C ASP A 266 0.82 16.21 -16.30
N THR A 267 1.41 15.05 -16.60
CA THR A 267 2.05 14.76 -17.89
C THR A 267 1.08 14.14 -18.90
N ALA A 268 -0.13 13.80 -18.45
CA ALA A 268 -1.15 13.13 -19.24
C ALA A 268 -1.60 13.94 -20.46
N THR A 269 -1.68 13.25 -21.61
CA THR A 269 -2.41 13.74 -22.78
C THR A 269 -3.88 13.39 -22.63
N ARG A 270 -4.72 14.42 -22.55
CA ARG A 270 -6.16 14.29 -22.33
C ARG A 270 -6.89 14.53 -23.64
N ALA A 271 -7.61 13.52 -24.12
CA ALA A 271 -8.53 13.67 -25.25
C ALA A 271 -9.76 14.50 -24.86
N PHE A 272 -10.23 14.29 -23.62
CA PHE A 272 -11.31 15.06 -23.01
C PHE A 272 -10.98 15.36 -21.54
N SER A 273 -11.51 16.47 -21.02
CA SER A 273 -11.32 16.84 -19.61
C SER A 273 -12.62 17.33 -19.01
N SER A 274 -12.91 16.84 -17.80
CA SER A 274 -14.09 17.18 -17.01
C SER A 274 -15.41 17.07 -17.79
N VAL A 275 -15.53 16.01 -18.59
CA VAL A 275 -16.71 15.71 -19.41
C VAL A 275 -17.63 14.72 -18.69
N ALA A 276 -18.91 14.76 -19.01
CA ALA A 276 -19.81 13.68 -18.64
C ALA A 276 -19.68 12.51 -19.62
N ILE A 277 -19.84 11.30 -19.10
CA ILE A 277 -19.96 10.08 -19.90
C ILE A 277 -21.37 9.54 -19.68
N LYS A 278 -22.17 9.51 -20.74
CA LYS A 278 -23.61 9.23 -20.72
C LYS A 278 -23.90 7.85 -21.30
N SER A 279 -24.77 7.10 -20.63
CA SER A 279 -25.39 5.89 -21.19
C SER A 279 -26.35 6.23 -22.34
N ALA A 280 -26.80 5.21 -23.07
CA ALA A 280 -27.81 5.34 -24.12
C ALA A 280 -29.14 5.95 -23.63
N ASP A 281 -29.50 5.74 -22.36
CA ASP A 281 -30.70 6.31 -21.75
C ASP A 281 -30.49 7.76 -21.23
N GLY A 282 -29.29 8.33 -21.44
CA GLY A 282 -28.96 9.70 -21.09
C GLY A 282 -28.56 9.92 -19.63
N GLN A 283 -28.42 8.86 -18.83
CA GLN A 283 -27.88 8.94 -17.47
C GLN A 283 -26.35 9.04 -17.50
N CYS A 284 -25.77 9.79 -16.56
CA CYS A 284 -24.34 10.01 -16.44
C CYS A 284 -23.69 8.97 -15.52
N LEU A 285 -22.46 8.56 -15.84
CA LEU A 285 -21.60 7.88 -14.89
C LEU A 285 -21.32 8.79 -13.70
N PHE A 286 -21.47 8.25 -12.49
CA PHE A 286 -21.35 8.93 -11.21
C PHE A 286 -20.55 8.07 -10.24
N ILE A 287 -19.76 8.74 -9.39
CA ILE A 287 -19.08 8.12 -8.25
C ILE A 287 -19.42 8.85 -6.95
N ASP A 288 -19.49 8.12 -5.85
CA ASP A 288 -19.46 8.68 -4.49
C ASP A 288 -18.11 8.35 -3.88
N PRO A 289 -17.18 9.32 -3.71
CA PRO A 289 -15.85 9.05 -3.16
C PRO A 289 -15.87 8.36 -1.79
N THR A 290 -16.95 8.53 -1.01
CA THR A 290 -17.11 7.93 0.31
C THR A 290 -17.55 6.46 0.28
N ALA A 291 -17.95 5.94 -0.88
CA ALA A 291 -18.47 4.57 -1.01
C ALA A 291 -17.37 3.50 -1.20
N GLY A 292 -16.11 3.91 -1.21
CA GLY A 292 -14.93 3.05 -1.31
C GLY A 292 -14.27 2.76 0.03
N ASP A 293 -12.98 2.38 -0.02
CA ASP A 293 -12.11 2.33 1.13
C ASP A 293 -11.57 3.73 1.52
N PHE A 294 -10.77 3.81 2.58
CA PHE A 294 -10.21 5.06 3.10
C PHE A 294 -9.31 5.83 2.10
N ARG A 295 -8.93 5.22 0.96
CA ARG A 295 -8.11 5.81 -0.12
C ARG A 295 -8.95 6.20 -1.35
N GLU A 296 -10.28 6.13 -1.25
CA GLU A 296 -11.19 6.27 -2.40
C GLU A 296 -10.99 5.16 -3.46
N ASN A 297 -10.43 4.01 -3.06
CA ASN A 297 -10.39 2.81 -3.89
C ASN A 297 -11.65 1.97 -3.73
N LEU A 298 -11.93 1.10 -4.69
CA LEU A 298 -13.09 0.22 -4.69
C LEU A 298 -14.43 0.98 -4.69
N VAL A 299 -14.44 2.26 -5.08
CA VAL A 299 -15.66 3.06 -5.20
C VAL A 299 -16.49 2.51 -6.35
N PRO A 300 -17.76 2.12 -6.15
CA PRO A 300 -18.61 1.65 -7.24
C PRO A 300 -18.97 2.80 -8.19
N ILE A 301 -19.13 2.47 -9.47
CA ILE A 301 -19.59 3.41 -10.50
C ILE A 301 -21.06 3.14 -10.76
N VAL A 302 -21.89 4.18 -10.72
CA VAL A 302 -23.33 4.09 -10.90
C VAL A 302 -23.82 5.04 -11.97
N LEU A 303 -25.01 4.79 -12.49
CA LEU A 303 -25.69 5.69 -13.40
C LEU A 303 -26.70 6.54 -12.63
N GLN A 304 -26.64 7.85 -12.82
CA GLN A 304 -27.56 8.80 -12.23
C GLN A 304 -28.04 9.83 -13.26
N PRO A 305 -29.17 10.51 -13.01
CA PRO A 305 -29.54 11.68 -13.81
C PRO A 305 -28.38 12.67 -13.88
N CYS A 306 -28.09 13.17 -15.08
CA CYS A 306 -27.01 14.13 -15.25
C CYS A 306 -27.34 15.45 -14.54
N ASP A 307 -26.47 15.88 -13.63
CA ASP A 307 -26.60 17.11 -12.86
C ASP A 307 -25.39 18.05 -13.02
N GLY A 308 -24.31 17.58 -13.69
CA GLY A 308 -23.10 18.34 -13.91
C GLY A 308 -22.20 18.47 -12.68
N SER A 309 -22.50 17.74 -11.60
CA SER A 309 -21.68 17.69 -10.40
C SER A 309 -20.26 17.16 -10.70
N PRO A 310 -19.26 17.51 -9.88
CA PRO A 310 -17.90 16.95 -10.01
C PRO A 310 -17.87 15.42 -9.98
N ASN A 311 -18.81 14.80 -9.29
CA ASN A 311 -18.98 13.35 -9.21
C ASN A 311 -19.28 12.68 -10.57
N GLN A 312 -19.72 13.47 -11.56
CA GLN A 312 -20.05 13.03 -12.92
C GLN A 312 -19.01 13.49 -13.97
N GLN A 313 -17.88 14.04 -13.53
CA GLN A 313 -16.84 14.57 -14.41
C GLN A 313 -15.69 13.59 -14.56
N TRP A 314 -15.33 13.35 -15.81
CA TRP A 314 -14.35 12.37 -16.22
C TRP A 314 -13.32 12.99 -17.16
N ASP A 315 -12.08 12.54 -17.04
CA ASP A 315 -11.04 12.78 -18.02
C ASP A 315 -10.83 11.50 -18.84
N VAL A 316 -10.57 11.67 -20.14
CA VAL A 316 -10.21 10.56 -21.03
C VAL A 316 -8.75 10.75 -21.42
N ILE A 317 -7.87 9.90 -20.88
CA ILE A 317 -6.41 10.02 -20.98
C ILE A 317 -5.87 9.01 -21.97
N THR A 318 -5.25 9.47 -23.05
CA THR A 318 -4.71 8.62 -24.13
C THR A 318 -3.20 8.41 -24.07
N ALA A 319 -2.49 9.15 -23.21
CA ALA A 319 -1.10 8.91 -22.88
C ALA A 319 -0.78 9.51 -21.51
N GLY A 320 0.18 8.96 -20.77
CA GLY A 320 0.61 9.45 -19.47
C GLY A 320 1.46 8.43 -18.70
N VAL A 321 1.74 8.69 -17.42
CA VAL A 321 2.48 7.79 -16.53
C VAL A 321 1.85 6.39 -16.47
N HIS A 322 0.51 6.33 -16.48
CA HIS A 322 -0.24 5.09 -16.37
C HIS A 322 -0.90 4.64 -17.69
N ASN A 323 -0.58 5.29 -18.82
CA ASN A 323 -1.02 4.86 -20.15
C ASN A 323 0.09 5.08 -21.19
N ASP A 324 0.74 4.00 -21.59
CA ASP A 324 1.72 3.93 -22.66
C ASP A 324 1.23 3.11 -23.87
N GLN A 325 -0.05 2.71 -23.86
CA GLN A 325 -0.64 1.85 -24.87
C GLN A 325 -1.33 2.68 -25.97
N PRO A 326 -0.93 2.51 -27.24
CA PRO A 326 -1.56 3.21 -28.34
C PRO A 326 -2.98 2.70 -28.59
N ASN A 327 -3.90 3.61 -28.93
CA ASN A 327 -5.31 3.32 -29.18
C ASN A 327 -6.07 2.81 -27.94
N SER A 328 -5.58 3.17 -26.76
CA SER A 328 -6.22 2.87 -25.49
C SER A 328 -6.35 4.15 -24.66
N ALA A 329 -7.38 4.20 -23.82
CA ALA A 329 -7.59 5.28 -22.88
C ALA A 329 -7.80 4.77 -21.46
N LEU A 330 -7.36 5.57 -20.50
CA LEU A 330 -7.87 5.52 -19.13
C LEU A 330 -9.10 6.42 -19.03
N ILE A 331 -10.12 5.93 -18.34
CA ILE A 331 -11.27 6.74 -17.93
C ILE A 331 -11.06 7.12 -16.46
N VAL A 332 -10.78 8.39 -16.21
CA VAL A 332 -10.30 8.87 -14.89
C VAL A 332 -11.35 9.80 -14.30
N SER A 333 -11.65 9.67 -13.01
CA SER A 333 -12.52 10.64 -12.34
C SER A 333 -11.78 11.97 -12.20
N SER A 334 -12.36 13.06 -12.69
CA SER A 334 -11.79 14.41 -12.49
C SER A 334 -11.83 14.84 -11.02
N LEU A 335 -12.67 14.20 -10.19
CA LEU A 335 -12.81 14.51 -8.76
C LEU A 335 -11.73 13.81 -7.91
N THR A 336 -11.59 12.49 -8.05
CA THR A 336 -10.70 11.69 -7.19
C THR A 336 -9.38 11.35 -7.85
N GLN A 337 -9.26 11.49 -9.18
CA GLN A 337 -8.12 11.05 -9.99
C GLN A 337 -7.88 9.53 -10.02
N GLY A 338 -8.81 8.74 -9.46
CA GLY A 338 -8.84 7.29 -9.66
C GLY A 338 -9.21 6.92 -11.09
N CYS A 339 -8.82 5.73 -11.51
CA CYS A 339 -9.12 5.13 -12.80
C CYS A 339 -10.29 4.15 -12.69
N LEU A 340 -11.16 4.15 -13.70
CA LEU A 340 -12.12 3.08 -13.91
C LEU A 340 -11.36 1.76 -14.10
N ASN A 341 -11.68 0.76 -13.29
CA ASN A 341 -11.02 -0.53 -13.25
C ASN A 341 -12.05 -1.67 -13.32
N PHE A 342 -11.75 -2.68 -14.14
CA PHE A 342 -12.50 -3.92 -14.21
C PHE A 342 -11.72 -5.09 -13.59
N ASP A 343 -12.27 -5.69 -12.52
CA ASP A 343 -11.73 -6.86 -11.85
C ASP A 343 -12.75 -8.02 -11.87
N PRO A 344 -12.57 -9.01 -12.77
CA PRO A 344 -13.50 -10.14 -12.90
C PRO A 344 -13.47 -11.10 -11.70
N ARG A 345 -12.53 -10.93 -10.75
CA ARG A 345 -12.44 -11.75 -9.55
C ARG A 345 -13.40 -11.28 -8.47
N ARG A 346 -13.96 -10.06 -8.58
CA ARG A 346 -14.95 -9.53 -7.63
C ARG A 346 -16.33 -10.14 -7.89
N ALA A 347 -17.19 -10.04 -6.89
CA ALA A 347 -18.57 -10.50 -7.03
C ALA A 347 -19.31 -9.68 -8.09
N ALA A 348 -20.34 -10.28 -8.72
CA ALA A 348 -21.25 -9.55 -9.58
C ALA A 348 -21.86 -8.35 -8.85
N GLY A 349 -22.01 -7.22 -9.55
CA GLY A 349 -22.39 -5.93 -8.97
C GLY A 349 -21.21 -5.10 -8.47
N ASP A 350 -20.00 -5.66 -8.49
CA ASP A 350 -18.80 -5.09 -7.87
C ASP A 350 -17.54 -5.29 -8.75
N THR A 351 -17.69 -5.79 -9.98
CA THR A 351 -16.56 -6.03 -10.89
C THR A 351 -16.01 -4.74 -11.52
N VAL A 352 -16.78 -3.66 -11.50
CA VAL A 352 -16.39 -2.35 -12.04
C VAL A 352 -16.36 -1.32 -10.93
N ILE A 353 -15.20 -0.69 -10.74
CA ILE A 353 -14.91 0.19 -9.61
C ILE A 353 -13.95 1.32 -10.03
N MET A 354 -13.88 2.37 -9.23
CA MET A 354 -12.71 3.26 -9.22
C MET A 354 -11.59 2.60 -8.43
N PHE A 355 -10.39 2.71 -8.97
CA PHE A 355 -9.17 2.26 -8.31
C PHE A 355 -8.02 3.15 -8.72
N SER A 356 -7.03 3.29 -7.86
CA SER A 356 -5.75 3.94 -8.12
C SER A 356 -5.23 3.59 -9.51
N CYS A 357 -4.93 4.62 -10.29
CA CYS A 357 -4.35 4.43 -11.61
C CYS A 357 -3.03 3.64 -11.50
N GLY A 358 -2.81 2.74 -12.45
CA GLY A 358 -1.68 1.82 -12.43
C GLY A 358 -1.94 0.48 -11.70
N GLY A 359 -3.16 0.25 -11.21
CA GLY A 359 -3.61 -1.07 -10.72
C GLY A 359 -3.06 -1.51 -9.36
N ARG A 360 -2.26 -0.67 -8.69
CA ARG A 360 -1.88 -0.88 -7.28
C ARG A 360 -2.63 0.10 -6.41
N ALA A 361 -3.11 -0.37 -5.26
CA ALA A 361 -3.95 0.43 -4.35
C ALA A 361 -3.25 1.66 -3.73
N ASP A 362 -1.95 1.82 -3.96
CA ASP A 362 -1.12 2.94 -3.49
C ASP A 362 -0.76 3.91 -4.63
N GLY A 363 -1.37 3.77 -5.82
CA GLY A 363 -1.07 4.60 -7.00
C GLY A 363 0.31 4.36 -7.62
N GLY A 364 1.17 3.54 -7.01
CA GLY A 364 2.55 3.34 -7.45
C GLY A 364 2.73 2.30 -8.56
N GLY A 365 1.65 1.90 -9.23
CA GLY A 365 1.67 0.89 -10.27
C GLY A 365 2.00 1.44 -11.66
N ALA A 366 2.31 0.53 -12.59
CA ALA A 366 2.49 0.86 -14.00
C ALA A 366 1.20 0.58 -14.79
N VAL A 367 1.25 0.67 -16.11
CA VAL A 367 0.09 0.41 -16.98
C VAL A 367 -0.49 -1.00 -16.75
N THR A 368 -1.81 -1.10 -16.67
CA THR A 368 -2.54 -2.36 -16.47
C THR A 368 -3.73 -2.46 -17.44
N ASN A 369 -3.89 -3.64 -18.04
CA ASN A 369 -4.98 -3.93 -18.96
C ASN A 369 -6.37 -3.97 -18.29
N SER A 370 -6.45 -3.96 -16.95
CA SER A 370 -7.72 -3.86 -16.21
C SER A 370 -8.31 -2.45 -16.21
N GLN A 371 -7.52 -1.44 -16.58
CA GLN A 371 -7.91 -0.03 -16.57
C GLN A 371 -7.91 0.60 -17.96
N LEU A 372 -7.44 -0.13 -18.98
CA LEU A 372 -7.37 0.33 -20.35
C LEU A 372 -8.63 -0.07 -21.12
N PHE A 373 -9.14 0.89 -21.89
CA PHE A 373 -10.28 0.76 -22.77
C PHE A 373 -9.86 1.13 -24.18
N ALA A 374 -10.28 0.36 -25.18
CA ALA A 374 -10.02 0.72 -26.57
C ALA A 374 -10.57 2.12 -26.86
N PHE A 375 -9.74 2.98 -27.45
CA PHE A 375 -10.10 4.35 -27.75
C PHE A 375 -9.43 4.88 -29.03
N THR A 376 -10.23 5.43 -29.93
CA THR A 376 -9.76 6.13 -31.11
C THR A 376 -9.83 7.64 -30.90
N THR A 377 -8.69 8.33 -31.03
CA THR A 377 -8.63 9.79 -30.85
C THR A 377 -9.68 10.54 -31.68
N GLY A 378 -10.49 11.35 -30.99
CA GLY A 378 -11.54 12.17 -31.58
C GLY A 378 -12.92 11.51 -31.62
N GLU A 379 -13.05 10.23 -31.22
CA GLU A 379 -14.36 9.62 -31.05
C GLU A 379 -15.06 10.18 -29.81
N THR A 380 -16.37 10.34 -29.90
CA THR A 380 -17.24 10.78 -28.79
C THR A 380 -18.16 9.67 -28.31
N SER A 381 -17.99 8.45 -28.82
CA SER A 381 -18.75 7.27 -28.44
C SER A 381 -17.79 6.20 -27.98
N LEU A 382 -18.06 5.62 -26.82
CA LEU A 382 -17.22 4.65 -26.13
C LEU A 382 -17.99 3.35 -26.01
N THR A 383 -17.41 2.26 -26.49
CA THR A 383 -17.75 0.93 -25.96
C THR A 383 -16.80 0.68 -24.82
N LEU A 384 -17.27 0.71 -23.57
CA LEU A 384 -16.43 0.44 -22.41
C LEU A 384 -16.10 -1.06 -22.37
N GLN A 385 -15.10 -1.44 -23.14
CA GLN A 385 -14.58 -2.79 -23.25
C GLN A 385 -13.17 -2.82 -22.63
N PRO A 386 -13.02 -3.37 -21.41
CA PRO A 386 -11.72 -3.42 -20.76
C PRO A 386 -10.80 -4.42 -21.46
N GLU A 387 -9.52 -4.10 -21.60
CA GLU A 387 -8.57 -4.94 -22.35
C GLU A 387 -8.38 -6.34 -21.75
N ASN A 388 -8.38 -6.48 -20.42
CA ASN A 388 -8.36 -7.79 -19.75
C ASN A 388 -9.64 -8.62 -19.96
N GLY A 389 -10.69 -8.03 -20.54
CA GLY A 389 -11.88 -8.72 -21.05
C GLY A 389 -11.68 -9.40 -22.41
N SER A 390 -10.51 -9.23 -23.05
CA SER A 390 -10.09 -9.91 -24.28
C SER A 390 -11.05 -9.81 -25.47
N GLY A 391 -11.87 -8.77 -25.54
CA GLY A 391 -12.85 -8.61 -26.62
C GLY A 391 -14.25 -9.15 -26.30
N ASP A 392 -14.40 -9.93 -25.23
CA ASP A 392 -15.64 -10.65 -24.93
C ASP A 392 -16.49 -9.94 -23.87
N VAL A 393 -15.89 -9.06 -23.07
CA VAL A 393 -16.55 -8.36 -21.96
C VAL A 393 -16.79 -6.90 -22.30
N CYS A 394 -18.04 -6.45 -22.15
CA CYS A 394 -18.45 -5.07 -22.27
C CYS A 394 -19.09 -4.62 -20.96
N LEU A 395 -18.86 -3.38 -20.57
CA LEU A 395 -19.46 -2.83 -19.37
C LEU A 395 -20.88 -2.33 -19.67
N VAL A 396 -21.82 -2.71 -18.80
CA VAL A 396 -23.24 -2.36 -18.88
C VAL A 396 -23.78 -2.03 -17.52
N THR A 397 -24.90 -1.31 -17.47
CA THR A 397 -25.60 -1.07 -16.21
C THR A 397 -26.41 -2.30 -15.81
N ASN A 398 -26.22 -2.78 -14.59
CA ASN A 398 -27.00 -3.86 -14.04
C ASN A 398 -28.33 -3.35 -13.44
N ALA A 399 -29.18 -4.28 -12.98
CA ALA A 399 -30.50 -3.96 -12.43
C ALA A 399 -30.48 -3.05 -11.19
N SER A 400 -29.33 -2.91 -10.51
CA SER A 400 -29.15 -2.02 -9.37
C SER A 400 -28.68 -0.61 -9.75
N GLY A 401 -28.50 -0.32 -11.04
CA GLY A 401 -27.98 0.95 -11.53
C GLY A 401 -26.46 1.08 -11.45
N ARG A 402 -25.75 0.01 -11.08
CA ARG A 402 -24.27 -0.04 -11.06
C ARG A 402 -23.74 -0.45 -12.42
N LEU A 403 -22.57 0.08 -12.79
CA LEU A 403 -21.82 -0.44 -13.92
C LEU A 403 -21.23 -1.81 -13.56
N ASP A 404 -21.34 -2.76 -14.48
CA ASP A 404 -21.03 -4.17 -14.29
C ASP A 404 -20.64 -4.79 -15.64
N GLN A 405 -20.31 -6.08 -15.67
CA GLN A 405 -19.95 -6.80 -16.89
C GLN A 405 -21.13 -7.49 -17.57
N ALA A 406 -21.07 -7.58 -18.90
CA ALA A 406 -21.86 -8.48 -19.72
C ALA A 406 -21.06 -8.94 -20.96
N PRO A 407 -21.47 -10.01 -21.65
CA PRO A 407 -20.90 -10.35 -22.96
C PRO A 407 -21.09 -9.22 -23.96
N CYS A 408 -20.06 -8.89 -24.74
CA CYS A 408 -20.17 -7.91 -25.81
C CYS A 408 -21.15 -8.39 -26.89
N SER A 409 -22.13 -7.54 -27.22
CA SER A 409 -23.18 -7.80 -28.20
C SER A 409 -23.32 -6.67 -29.22
N GLY A 410 -22.76 -5.49 -28.94
CA GLY A 410 -22.96 -4.28 -29.75
C GLY A 410 -24.32 -3.61 -29.48
N ASP A 411 -25.02 -4.02 -28.42
CA ASP A 411 -26.27 -3.39 -28.02
C ASP A 411 -26.05 -1.95 -27.54
N ALA A 412 -27.05 -1.08 -27.73
CA ALA A 412 -26.94 0.33 -27.34
C ALA A 412 -26.63 0.52 -25.85
N SER A 413 -27.02 -0.41 -24.98
CA SER A 413 -26.69 -0.38 -23.54
C SER A 413 -25.19 -0.55 -23.23
N GLN A 414 -24.37 -0.97 -24.21
CA GLN A 414 -22.92 -1.09 -24.11
C GLN A 414 -22.20 0.15 -24.65
N VAL A 415 -22.95 1.10 -25.22
CA VAL A 415 -22.41 2.29 -25.87
C VAL A 415 -22.68 3.51 -24.99
N PHE A 416 -21.60 4.21 -24.67
CA PHE A 416 -21.60 5.45 -23.92
C PHE A 416 -21.23 6.62 -24.84
N THR A 417 -21.67 7.82 -24.49
CA THR A 417 -21.37 9.05 -25.23
C THR A 417 -20.65 10.04 -24.33
N ILE A 418 -19.62 10.67 -24.86
CA ILE A 418 -18.85 11.72 -24.18
C ILE A 418 -19.48 13.07 -24.52
N GLY A 419 -19.83 13.86 -23.49
CA GLY A 419 -20.22 15.28 -23.62
C GLY A 419 -21.39 15.69 -22.76
#